data_AF-A0A0G4MQ93-F1
#
_entry.id   AF-A0A0G4MQ93-F1
#
_cell.length_a   1.000
_cell.length_b   1.000
_cell.length_c   1.000
_cell.angle_alpha   90.00
_cell.angle_beta   90.00
_cell.angle_gamma   90.00
#
_symmetry.space_group_name_H-M   'P 1'
#
loop_
_entity.id
_entity.type
_entity.pdbx_description
1 polymer ?
#
loop_
_entity_poly.entity_id
_entity_poly.type
_entity_poly.pdbx_seq_one_letter_code
_entity_poly.pdbx_strand_id
1 'polypeptide(L)'
;MGNPNAFANADTAYVLAYSVILLNTDLHSTKIARRMSKEDFIKNNRGINDDADLPPEYLLQIYDEIESNEIVLKSERDAAAMAGNAPPTSTGIAAGLGQA
;
A
#
# COMPACT_ATOMS: atom_id res chain seq x y z
N MET A 1 -8.58 13.15 12.30
CA MET A 1 -8.58 14.15 11.21
C MET A 1 -8.26 13.40 9.93
N GLY A 2 -9.21 13.31 9.00
CA GLY A 2 -9.06 12.57 7.74
C GLY A 2 -8.45 13.43 6.61
N ASN A 3 -8.61 12.99 5.37
CA ASN A 3 -8.21 13.73 4.17
C ASN A 3 -9.45 14.25 3.43
N PRO A 4 -10.05 15.38 3.87
CA PRO A 4 -11.22 15.93 3.20
C PRO A 4 -10.87 16.31 1.75
N ASN A 5 -11.71 15.88 0.80
CA ASN A 5 -11.57 16.11 -0.66
C ASN A 5 -10.42 15.37 -1.36
N ALA A 6 -9.76 14.40 -0.72
CA ALA A 6 -8.77 13.56 -1.41
C ALA A 6 -9.38 12.58 -2.43
N PHE A 7 -10.65 12.21 -2.20
CA PHE A 7 -11.41 11.26 -3.01
C PHE A 7 -12.82 11.80 -3.25
N ALA A 8 -13.44 11.38 -4.35
CA ALA A 8 -14.83 11.73 -4.65
C ALA A 8 -15.79 11.23 -3.56
N ASN A 9 -15.54 10.04 -3.02
CA ASN A 9 -16.31 9.46 -1.93
C ASN A 9 -15.48 8.46 -1.09
N ALA A 10 -16.12 7.89 -0.06
CA ALA A 10 -15.49 6.91 0.83
C ALA A 10 -15.21 5.56 0.16
N ASP A 11 -16.00 5.18 -0.85
CA ASP A 11 -15.84 3.92 -1.56
C ASP A 11 -14.55 3.92 -2.38
N THR A 12 -14.17 5.05 -2.99
CA THR A 12 -12.88 5.21 -3.67
C THR A 12 -11.71 4.91 -2.73
N ALA A 13 -11.75 5.44 -1.50
CA ALA A 13 -10.70 5.20 -0.51
C ALA A 13 -10.65 3.71 -0.10
N TYR A 14 -11.83 3.09 0.05
CA TYR A 14 -11.95 1.68 0.40
C TYR A 14 -11.40 0.76 -0.71
N VAL A 15 -11.79 0.99 -1.96
CA VAL A 15 -11.32 0.23 -3.13
C VAL A 15 -9.82 0.39 -3.31
N LEU A 16 -9.30 1.62 -3.20
CA LEU A 16 -7.86 1.87 -3.29
C LEU A 16 -7.10 1.14 -2.17
N ALA A 17 -7.61 1.13 -0.93
CA ALA A 17 -6.98 0.40 0.17
C ALA A 17 -6.88 -1.11 -0.11
N TYR A 18 -7.94 -1.71 -0.66
CA TYR A 18 -7.89 -3.12 -1.11
C TYR A 18 -6.87 -3.34 -2.21
N SER A 19 -6.82 -2.44 -3.19
CA SER A 19 -5.84 -2.48 -4.28
C SER A 19 -4.41 -2.44 -3.75
N VAL A 20 -4.14 -1.62 -2.73
CA VAL A 20 -2.83 -1.54 -2.05
C VAL A 20 -2.47 -2.84 -1.33
N ILE A 21 -3.43 -3.48 -0.66
CA ILE A 21 -3.21 -4.79 -0.01
C ILE A 21 -2.87 -5.87 -1.04
N LEU A 22 -3.57 -5.86 -2.19
CA LEU A 22 -3.30 -6.77 -3.30
C LEU A 22 -1.91 -6.51 -3.90
N LEU A 23 -1.54 -5.24 -4.08
CA LEU A 23 -0.21 -4.86 -4.55
C LEU A 23 0.89 -5.36 -3.60
N ASN A 24 0.71 -5.20 -2.29
CA ASN A 24 1.69 -5.69 -1.31
C ASN A 24 1.91 -7.20 -1.43
N THR A 25 0.81 -7.96 -1.54
CA THR A 25 0.87 -9.41 -1.74
C THR A 25 1.56 -9.76 -3.06
N ASP A 26 1.25 -9.04 -4.13
CA ASP A 26 1.82 -9.26 -5.46
C ASP A 26 3.34 -9.01 -5.49
N LEU A 27 3.80 -7.90 -4.89
CA LEU A 27 5.21 -7.50 -4.91
C LEU A 27 6.09 -8.35 -3.96
N HIS A 28 5.58 -8.73 -2.79
CA HIS A 28 6.40 -9.33 -1.74
C HIS A 28 6.20 -10.83 -1.53
N SER A 29 5.10 -11.41 -2.01
CA SER A 29 4.90 -12.86 -1.88
C SER A 29 5.82 -13.65 -2.80
N THR A 30 6.55 -14.62 -2.25
CA THR A 30 7.40 -15.56 -3.03
C THR A 30 6.60 -16.47 -3.96
N LYS A 31 5.27 -16.52 -3.81
CA LYS A 31 4.37 -17.34 -4.63
C LYS A 31 3.99 -16.67 -5.96
N ILE A 32 4.29 -15.39 -6.14
CA ILE A 32 3.91 -14.62 -7.32
C ILE A 32 5.10 -14.58 -8.28
N ALA A 33 4.96 -15.30 -9.40
CA ALA A 33 6.02 -15.40 -10.40
C ALA A 33 6.10 -14.18 -11.32
N ARG A 34 4.94 -13.56 -11.62
CA ARG A 34 4.83 -12.37 -12.45
C ARG A 34 4.19 -11.26 -11.64
N ARG A 35 4.99 -10.24 -11.33
CA ARG A 35 4.56 -9.09 -10.55
C ARG A 35 3.88 -8.04 -11.44
N MET A 36 2.93 -7.34 -10.84
CA MET A 36 2.25 -6.18 -11.38
C MET A 36 3.26 -5.05 -11.60
N SER A 37 3.32 -4.52 -12.82
CA SER A 37 4.12 -3.32 -13.08
C SER A 37 3.42 -2.05 -12.60
N LYS A 38 4.15 -0.93 -12.52
CA LYS A 38 3.57 0.41 -12.29
C LYS A 38 2.43 0.73 -13.25
N GLU A 39 2.61 0.43 -14.53
CA GLU A 39 1.58 0.65 -15.55
C GLU A 39 0.34 -0.22 -15.34
N ASP A 40 0.53 -1.46 -14.89
CA ASP A 40 -0.57 -2.36 -14.55
C ASP A 40 -1.32 -1.84 -13.33
N PHE A 41 -0.62 -1.35 -12.29
CA PHE A 41 -1.26 -0.76 -11.12
C PHE A 41 -2.11 0.47 -11.47
N ILE A 42 -1.62 1.36 -12.35
CA ILE A 42 -2.42 2.49 -12.85
C ILE A 42 -3.65 1.98 -13.61
N LYS A 43 -3.48 1.02 -14.53
CA LYS A 43 -4.59 0.46 -15.32
C LYS A 43 -5.64 -0.21 -14.44
N ASN A 44 -5.23 -0.95 -13.42
CA ASN A 44 -6.11 -1.67 -12.49
C ASN A 44 -6.95 -0.74 -11.63
N ASN A 45 -6.51 0.50 -11.43
CA ASN A 45 -7.19 1.50 -10.60
C ASN A 45 -7.88 2.60 -11.44
N ARG A 46 -8.11 2.38 -12.74
CA ARG A 46 -8.87 3.33 -13.56
C ARG A 46 -10.35 3.36 -13.17
N GLY A 47 -10.94 4.55 -13.19
CA GLY A 47 -12.36 4.77 -12.91
C GLY A 47 -12.80 4.61 -11.46
N ILE A 48 -11.88 4.36 -10.51
CA ILE A 48 -12.26 4.10 -9.10
C ILE A 48 -12.74 5.35 -8.36
N ASN A 49 -12.56 6.53 -8.93
CA ASN A 49 -12.89 7.82 -8.33
C ASN A 49 -14.17 8.41 -8.95
N ASP A 50 -15.31 7.73 -8.76
CA ASP A 50 -16.60 8.04 -9.40
C ASP A 50 -16.51 8.16 -10.93
N ASP A 51 -16.14 7.04 -11.57
CA ASP A 51 -15.91 6.91 -13.02
C ASP A 51 -14.73 7.77 -13.56
N ALA A 52 -14.05 8.52 -12.70
CA ALA A 52 -12.82 9.22 -13.01
C ALA A 52 -11.57 8.47 -12.51
N ASP A 53 -10.42 8.84 -13.05
CA ASP A 53 -9.12 8.33 -12.65
C ASP A 53 -8.52 9.15 -11.50
N LEU A 54 -7.82 8.47 -10.58
CA LEU A 54 -6.92 9.16 -9.66
C LEU A 54 -5.67 9.67 -10.40
N PRO A 55 -5.01 10.73 -9.91
CA PRO A 55 -3.75 11.20 -10.51
C PRO A 55 -2.73 10.06 -10.62
N PRO A 56 -2.14 9.80 -11.80
CA PRO A 56 -1.17 8.72 -11.98
C PRO A 56 -0.01 8.82 -10.99
N GLU A 57 0.47 10.04 -10.73
CA GLU A 57 1.62 10.24 -9.84
C GLU A 57 1.32 9.87 -8.39
N TYR A 58 0.06 10.01 -7.98
CA TYR A 58 -0.38 9.55 -6.67
C TYR A 58 -0.34 8.02 -6.57
N LEU A 59 -0.80 7.32 -7.62
CA LEU A 59 -0.73 5.86 -7.70
C LEU A 59 0.72 5.36 -7.79
N LEU A 60 1.60 6.07 -8.51
CA LEU A 60 3.02 5.73 -8.61
C LEU A 60 3.74 5.90 -7.27
N GLN A 61 3.45 6.97 -6.52
CA GLN A 61 4.01 7.16 -5.18
C GLN A 61 3.61 6.03 -4.24
N ILE A 62 2.34 5.60 -4.29
CA ILE A 62 1.88 4.44 -3.52
C ILE A 62 2.62 3.18 -3.95
N TYR A 63 2.77 2.94 -5.26
CA TYR A 63 3.49 1.78 -5.76
C TYR A 63 4.93 1.74 -5.25
N ASP A 64 5.66 2.84 -5.37
CA ASP A 64 7.06 2.94 -4.97
C ASP A 64 7.25 2.72 -3.46
N GLU A 65 6.32 3.26 -2.66
CA GLU A 65 6.30 3.07 -1.21
C GLU A 65 6.06 1.61 -0.85
N ILE A 66 5.10 0.93 -1.49
CA ILE A 66 4.84 -0.48 -1.22
C ILE A 66 5.98 -1.36 -1.73
N GLU A 67 6.53 -1.09 -2.91
CA GLU A 67 7.68 -1.83 -3.45
C GLU A 67 8.90 -1.76 -2.51
N SER A 68 9.15 -0.59 -1.92
CA SER A 68 10.27 -0.37 -1.02
C SER A 68 10.01 -0.87 0.40
N ASN A 69 8.77 -0.75 0.88
CA ASN A 69 8.38 -1.00 2.26
C ASN A 69 7.20 -1.99 2.33
N GLU A 70 7.52 -3.28 2.51
CA GLU A 70 6.50 -4.31 2.72
C GLU A 70 5.62 -3.98 3.95
N ILE A 71 4.30 -4.10 3.76
CA ILE A 71 3.34 -4.05 4.85
C ILE A 71 3.45 -5.36 5.63
N VAL A 72 4.10 -5.28 6.79
CA VAL A 72 4.24 -6.38 7.75
C VAL A 72 3.49 -6.07 9.04
N LEU A 73 2.89 -7.09 9.65
CA LEU A 73 2.18 -6.94 10.92
C LEU A 73 3.17 -6.66 12.05
N LYS A 74 2.72 -5.89 13.05
CA LYS A 74 3.56 -5.53 14.20
C LYS A 74 4.11 -6.75 14.92
N SER A 75 3.29 -7.78 15.11
CA SER A 75 3.70 -9.05 15.70
C SER A 75 4.81 -9.76 14.93
N GLU A 76 4.79 -9.67 13.59
CA GLU A 76 5.81 -10.28 12.72
C GLU A 76 7.13 -9.51 12.81
N ARG A 77 7.07 -8.17 12.86
CA ARG A 77 8.26 -7.33 13.12
C ARG A 77 8.86 -7.61 14.48
N ASP A 78 8.03 -7.67 15.52
CA ASP A 78 8.48 -7.92 16.89
C ASP A 78 9.13 -9.30 17.00
N ALA A 79 8.55 -10.31 16.35
CA ALA A 79 9.15 -11.64 16.24
C ALA A 79 10.51 -11.62 15.50
N ALA A 80 10.62 -10.90 14.38
CA ALA A 80 11.88 -10.76 13.64
C ALA A 80 12.97 -10.01 14.44
N ALA A 81 12.57 -9.00 15.21
CA ALA A 81 13.46 -8.27 16.11
C ALA A 81 13.96 -9.14 17.26
N MET A 82 13.08 -9.95 17.88
CA MET A 82 13.47 -10.93 18.90
C MET A 82 14.38 -12.02 18.35
N ALA A 83 14.22 -12.40 17.08
CA ALA A 83 15.08 -13.36 16.38
C ALA A 83 16.45 -12.80 15.96
N GLY A 84 16.74 -11.52 16.23
CA GLY A 84 18.02 -10.87 15.91
C GLY A 84 18.20 -10.51 14.43
N ASN A 85 17.11 -10.51 13.64
CA ASN A 85 17.15 -10.37 12.19
C ASN A 85 16.48 -9.07 11.69
N ALA A 86 16.43 -8.03 12.53
CA ALA A 86 15.65 -6.82 12.26
C ALA A 86 16.10 -6.05 11.00
N PRO A 87 15.21 -5.82 10.02
CA PRO A 87 15.43 -4.81 8.98
C PRO A 87 15.43 -3.40 9.59
N PRO A 88 16.11 -2.43 8.95
CA PRO A 88 16.10 -1.04 9.42
C PRO A 88 14.66 -0.50 9.49
N THR A 89 14.41 0.25 10.55
CA THR A 89 13.13 0.88 10.92
C THR A 89 12.42 1.54 9.73
N SER A 90 11.32 0.94 9.26
CA SER A 90 10.47 1.55 8.24
C SER A 90 9.62 2.69 8.83
N THR A 91 9.78 3.88 8.26
CA THR A 91 9.13 5.14 8.66
C THR A 91 7.76 5.34 7.99
N GLY A 92 7.18 4.27 7.43
CA GLY A 92 5.96 4.32 6.62
C GLY A 92 4.66 4.51 7.40
N ILE A 93 3.58 4.66 6.63
CA ILE A 93 2.19 4.99 7.01
C ILE A 93 1.59 4.21 8.20
N ALA A 94 2.14 3.05 8.57
CA ALA A 94 1.69 2.25 9.71
C ALA A 94 2.12 2.82 11.08
N ALA A 95 3.06 3.76 11.12
CA ALA A 95 3.55 4.36 12.38
C ALA A 95 2.48 5.18 13.13
N GLY A 96 1.45 5.70 12.43
CA GLY A 96 0.43 6.57 13.01
C GLY A 96 -0.75 5.87 13.70
N LEU A 97 -0.93 4.56 13.50
CA LEU A 97 -2.13 3.83 13.94
C LEU A 97 -2.02 3.21 15.35
N GLY A 98 -0.92 3.45 16.07
CA GLY A 98 -0.62 2.76 17.34
C GLY A 98 -0.47 3.63 18.59
N GLN A 99 -0.83 4.92 18.56
CA GLN A 99 -0.72 5.83 19.71
C GLN A 99 -2.04 6.56 20.06
N ALA A 100 -3.17 5.85 20.06
CA ALA A 100 -4.41 6.34 20.66
C ALA A 100 -4.99 5.29 21.62
#